data_AF-A0A945TTW9-F1
#
_entry.id   AF-A0A945TTW9-F1
#
_cell.length_a   1.000
_cell.length_b   1.000
_cell.length_c   1.000
_cell.angle_alpha   90.00
_cell.angle_beta   90.00
_cell.angle_gamma   90.00
#
_symmetry.space_group_name_H-M   'P 1'
#
loop_
_entity.id
_entity.type
_entity.pdbx_description
1 polymer ?
#
loop_
_entity_poly.entity_id
_entity_poly.type
_entity_poly.pdbx_seq_one_letter_code
_entity_poly.pdbx_strand_id
1 'polypeptide(L)'
;MGQEPTSVDQLYLNAESLAKDFSLFPRKEPASVMRGLLKEQQIEKALDNLRNMEVDAYIEATVAPTEESTRPGSKEIVRALDVPIFNEIENGPMYAAELEFDFNGTPRRVGLITQNRAHATGVWGPEHHNAAAKLASEFGVRSMPIVTFMDTPGADPYEEANGNNQAHAISGLIAELCNVDVPTLGIIIGQGYSGGAIPLASSNLLLSLRTGVFNTIHPKSLANLVRRYNLSWQECAKFVGVSSYELFKQGNIDGIVDYDPGEIEKIENLRNAIVSGISSIEEGTKKFVSEHPEVLDHYHRNINRYFNLSPTMAAVHASSTLKLRTSPTEYPNVFGVAFRYLRYLGLRRRIQSTTVTQYGRLVDAEIPEGELSQRIHRERRAAFLGWLQDPDKVLYEDSLNKAWKNFQDKRKETGAERGRIAQFIFGEPQANFDSAKKEMCLVSGLHLYNRWKSSAEDNLSALIQHLGDTQASSYFLATGEIKDVKGLLKTLSEATDPFRHDLKARFS
;
A
#
# COMPACT_ATOMS: atom_id res chain seq x y z
N MET A 1 29.48 -12.84 45.44
CA MET A 1 28.71 -13.99 44.93
C MET A 1 29.16 -14.22 43.50
N GLY A 2 29.96 -15.27 43.26
CA GLY A 2 30.42 -15.60 41.91
C GLY A 2 29.25 -16.14 41.11
N GLN A 3 28.90 -15.48 40.00
CA GLN A 3 27.95 -16.03 39.04
C GLN A 3 28.66 -17.11 38.21
N GLU A 4 28.04 -18.28 38.09
CA GLU A 4 28.53 -19.37 37.26
C GLU A 4 28.65 -18.93 35.78
N PRO A 5 29.68 -19.40 35.04
CA PRO A 5 30.03 -18.82 33.74
C PRO A 5 29.15 -19.26 32.55
N THR A 6 27.99 -19.88 32.77
CA THR A 6 27.26 -20.59 31.69
C THR A 6 25.74 -20.56 31.77
N SER A 7 25.10 -19.65 32.52
CA SER A 7 23.64 -19.56 32.43
C SER A 7 23.21 -18.79 31.18
N VAL A 8 22.53 -19.49 30.27
CA VAL A 8 21.76 -18.88 29.18
C VAL A 8 20.78 -17.88 29.79
N ASP A 9 20.56 -16.75 29.12
CA ASP A 9 19.66 -15.72 29.62
C ASP A 9 18.25 -16.29 29.90
N GLN A 10 17.84 -16.30 31.18
CA GLN A 10 16.56 -16.89 31.55
C GLN A 10 15.38 -16.16 30.90
N LEU A 11 15.51 -14.85 30.63
CA LEU A 11 14.51 -14.09 29.88
C LEU A 11 14.35 -14.64 28.46
N TYR A 12 15.45 -15.06 27.82
CA TYR A 12 15.42 -15.67 26.48
C TYR A 12 14.81 -17.06 26.48
N LEU A 13 15.13 -17.89 27.48
CA LEU A 13 14.53 -19.22 27.65
C LEU A 13 13.03 -19.13 27.95
N ASN A 14 12.63 -18.19 28.81
CA ASN A 14 11.24 -17.93 29.12
C ASN A 14 10.48 -17.43 27.88
N ALA A 15 11.13 -16.72 26.96
CA ALA A 15 10.50 -16.21 25.75
C ALA A 15 9.93 -17.32 24.84
N GLU A 16 10.63 -18.46 24.73
CA GLU A 16 10.14 -19.60 23.94
C GLU A 16 8.94 -20.30 24.59
N SER A 17 8.90 -20.38 25.93
CA SER A 17 7.74 -20.93 26.65
C SER A 17 6.57 -19.95 26.62
N LEU A 18 6.85 -18.68 26.91
CA LEU A 18 5.85 -17.63 26.93
C LEU A 18 5.28 -17.48 25.54
N ALA A 19 6.05 -17.31 24.46
CA ALA A 19 5.51 -17.06 23.12
C ALA A 19 4.44 -18.07 22.63
N LYS A 20 4.42 -19.31 23.16
CA LYS A 20 3.35 -20.29 22.86
C LYS A 20 2.02 -19.97 23.56
N ASP A 21 2.08 -19.41 24.76
CA ASP A 21 0.94 -19.11 25.64
C ASP A 21 0.77 -17.60 25.94
N PHE A 22 1.62 -16.74 25.36
CA PHE A 22 1.69 -15.32 25.66
C PHE A 22 0.65 -14.61 24.83
N SER A 23 -0.43 -14.27 25.51
CA SER A 23 -1.19 -13.11 25.15
C SER A 23 -0.78 -12.01 26.11
N LEU A 24 -0.51 -10.79 25.61
CA LEU A 24 -0.59 -9.57 26.44
C LEU A 24 -1.96 -9.46 27.13
N PHE A 25 -2.91 -10.30 26.70
CA PHE A 25 -4.27 -10.48 27.16
C PHE A 25 -4.55 -11.97 27.46
N PRO A 26 -3.98 -12.56 28.54
CA PRO A 26 -4.15 -13.98 28.86
C PRO A 26 -5.58 -14.32 29.34
N ARG A 27 -6.48 -13.33 29.32
CA ARG A 27 -7.91 -13.44 29.56
C ARG A 27 -8.62 -12.76 28.40
N LYS A 28 -9.83 -13.20 28.07
CA LYS A 28 -10.81 -12.54 27.19
C LYS A 28 -11.22 -11.11 27.65
N GLU A 29 -10.40 -10.44 28.45
CA GLU A 29 -10.58 -9.05 28.85
C GLU A 29 -9.36 -8.20 28.44
N PRO A 30 -9.30 -7.76 27.18
CA PRO A 30 -8.42 -6.66 26.82
C PRO A 30 -9.10 -5.44 26.23
N ALA A 31 -10.35 -5.61 25.77
CA ALA A 31 -11.15 -4.52 25.24
C ALA A 31 -11.73 -3.60 26.35
N SER A 32 -11.56 -3.93 27.64
CA SER A 32 -12.17 -3.18 28.74
C SER A 32 -11.40 -1.92 29.18
N VAL A 33 -10.17 -1.69 28.71
CA VAL A 33 -9.34 -0.52 29.10
C VAL A 33 -9.05 0.43 27.94
N MET A 34 -8.94 -0.07 26.70
CA MET A 34 -8.69 0.78 25.54
C MET A 34 -9.97 1.46 25.06
N ARG A 35 -9.91 2.79 25.00
CA ARG A 35 -11.04 3.66 24.62
C ARG A 35 -11.03 3.91 23.11
N GLY A 36 -12.21 4.20 22.54
CA GLY A 36 -12.36 4.51 21.12
C GLY A 36 -12.32 3.30 20.18
N LEU A 37 -12.34 2.08 20.72
CA LEU A 37 -12.40 0.84 19.92
C LEU A 37 -13.84 0.34 19.75
N LEU A 38 -14.08 -0.40 18.67
CA LEU A 38 -15.29 -1.19 18.50
C LEU A 38 -15.38 -2.31 19.54
N LYS A 39 -16.61 -2.60 19.98
CA LYS A 39 -16.91 -3.74 20.86
C LYS A 39 -16.93 -5.04 20.05
N GLU A 40 -16.60 -6.16 20.68
CA GLU A 40 -16.58 -7.48 20.04
C GLU A 40 -17.91 -7.82 19.35
N GLN A 41 -19.05 -7.48 19.97
CA GLN A 41 -20.37 -7.67 19.35
C GLN A 41 -20.56 -6.90 18.03
N GLN A 42 -19.98 -5.70 17.91
CA GLN A 42 -20.03 -4.91 16.67
C GLN A 42 -19.16 -5.55 15.58
N ILE A 43 -18.01 -6.09 15.98
CA ILE A 43 -17.07 -6.79 15.10
C ILE A 43 -17.71 -8.10 14.59
N GLU A 44 -18.34 -8.89 15.45
CA GLU A 44 -19.03 -10.12 15.06
C GLU A 44 -20.17 -9.84 14.08
N LYS A 45 -20.97 -8.81 14.32
CA LYS A 45 -22.02 -8.38 13.39
C LYS A 45 -21.45 -7.98 12.02
N ALA A 46 -20.33 -7.26 11.99
CA ALA A 46 -19.67 -6.87 10.74
C ALA A 46 -19.13 -8.10 9.99
N LEU A 47 -18.52 -9.06 10.69
CA LEU A 47 -18.04 -10.31 10.10
C LEU A 47 -19.16 -11.14 9.49
N ASP A 48 -20.29 -11.27 10.18
CA ASP A 48 -21.44 -12.01 9.65
C ASP A 48 -22.02 -11.35 8.40
N ASN A 49 -22.01 -10.01 8.33
CA ASN A 49 -22.37 -9.30 7.10
C ASN A 49 -21.40 -9.62 5.95
N LEU A 50 -20.08 -9.54 6.20
CA LEU A 50 -19.05 -9.77 5.18
C LEU A 50 -19.08 -11.20 4.61
N ARG A 51 -19.31 -12.21 5.47
CA ARG A 51 -19.40 -13.62 5.06
C ARG A 51 -20.51 -13.89 4.04
N ASN A 52 -21.62 -13.17 4.17
CA ASN A 52 -22.79 -13.34 3.33
C ASN A 52 -22.79 -12.48 2.06
N MET A 53 -21.79 -11.62 1.87
CA MET A 53 -21.69 -10.77 0.69
C MET A 53 -21.21 -11.53 -0.53
N GLU A 54 -21.72 -11.19 -1.71
CA GLU A 54 -21.09 -11.55 -2.98
C GLU A 54 -19.69 -10.93 -3.10
N VAL A 55 -18.85 -11.49 -3.96
CA VAL A 55 -17.43 -11.08 -4.10
C VAL A 55 -17.27 -9.58 -4.37
N ASP A 56 -18.07 -9.00 -5.28
CA ASP A 56 -17.98 -7.58 -5.61
C ASP A 56 -18.43 -6.70 -4.45
N ALA A 57 -19.52 -7.08 -3.77
CA ALA A 57 -20.01 -6.37 -2.59
C ALA A 57 -19.01 -6.41 -1.43
N TYR A 58 -18.30 -7.52 -1.26
CA TYR A 58 -17.21 -7.63 -0.29
C TYR A 58 -16.07 -6.65 -0.60
N ILE A 59 -15.65 -6.54 -1.88
CA ILE A 59 -14.60 -5.62 -2.29
C ILE A 59 -15.01 -4.16 -2.07
N GLU A 60 -16.23 -3.79 -2.45
CA GLU A 60 -16.79 -2.45 -2.21
C GLU A 60 -16.86 -2.13 -0.71
N ALA A 61 -17.13 -3.11 0.14
CA ALA A 61 -17.20 -2.92 1.59
C ALA A 61 -15.82 -2.88 2.28
N THR A 62 -14.77 -3.43 1.68
CA THR A 62 -13.48 -3.69 2.36
C THR A 62 -12.28 -3.02 1.72
N VAL A 63 -12.09 -3.15 0.40
CA VAL A 63 -10.89 -2.69 -0.30
C VAL A 63 -11.11 -1.33 -0.94
N ALA A 64 -12.22 -1.16 -1.66
CA ALA A 64 -12.54 0.07 -2.40
C ALA A 64 -12.48 1.34 -1.52
N PRO A 65 -12.98 1.35 -0.27
CA PRO A 65 -12.94 2.55 0.58
C PRO A 65 -11.51 3.04 0.88
N THR A 66 -10.51 2.16 0.76
CA THR A 66 -9.09 2.52 0.93
C THR A 66 -8.41 2.93 -0.37
N GLU A 67 -9.00 2.63 -1.53
CA GLU A 67 -8.52 3.03 -2.86
C GLU A 67 -9.11 4.39 -3.32
N GLU A 68 -10.14 4.90 -2.63
CA GLU A 68 -10.75 6.20 -2.94
C GLU A 68 -9.72 7.35 -2.95
N SER A 69 -9.75 8.15 -4.02
CA SER A 69 -8.83 9.29 -4.21
C SER A 69 -9.18 10.48 -3.31
N THR A 70 -10.44 10.60 -2.89
CA THR A 70 -10.94 11.66 -2.01
C THR A 70 -10.75 11.34 -0.52
N ARG A 71 -10.25 10.15 -0.18
CA ARG A 71 -10.02 9.76 1.20
C ARG A 71 -8.95 10.67 1.82
N PRO A 72 -9.21 11.28 2.99
CA PRO A 72 -8.24 12.14 3.66
C PRO A 72 -6.92 11.41 3.94
N GLY A 73 -5.81 12.07 3.61
CA GLY A 73 -4.47 11.55 3.91
C GLY A 73 -4.06 11.71 5.37
N SER A 74 -2.95 11.11 5.76
CA SER A 74 -2.46 11.13 7.14
C SER A 74 -2.26 12.53 7.71
N LYS A 75 -1.78 13.48 6.90
CA LYS A 75 -1.62 14.88 7.32
C LYS A 75 -2.96 15.55 7.67
N GLU A 76 -4.03 15.24 6.93
CA GLU A 76 -5.37 15.74 7.22
C GLU A 76 -5.93 15.11 8.49
N ILE A 77 -5.73 13.80 8.68
CA ILE A 77 -6.11 13.09 9.91
C ILE A 77 -5.38 13.70 11.12
N VAL A 78 -4.08 13.98 11.00
CA VAL A 78 -3.28 14.57 12.07
C VAL A 78 -3.75 15.97 12.44
N ARG A 79 -4.13 16.78 11.45
CA ARG A 79 -4.75 18.09 11.72
C ARG A 79 -6.11 17.96 12.37
N ALA A 80 -6.92 16.98 11.94
CA ALA A 80 -8.24 16.72 12.50
C ALA A 80 -8.17 16.27 13.97
N LEU A 81 -7.07 15.64 14.41
CA LEU A 81 -6.85 15.30 15.82
C LEU A 81 -6.87 16.51 16.74
N ASP A 82 -6.74 17.74 16.23
CA ASP A 82 -6.85 19.00 16.98
C ASP A 82 -6.03 18.98 18.28
N VAL A 83 -4.76 18.61 18.12
CA VAL A 83 -3.75 18.59 19.18
C VAL A 83 -2.57 19.46 18.77
N PRO A 84 -1.82 20.05 19.71
CA PRO A 84 -0.62 20.80 19.37
C PRO A 84 0.40 19.96 18.59
N ILE A 85 0.86 20.47 17.45
CA ILE A 85 1.80 19.82 16.52
C ILE A 85 3.13 20.57 16.53
N PHE A 86 4.24 19.84 16.57
CA PHE A 86 5.59 20.39 16.60
C PHE A 86 6.52 19.59 15.70
N ASN A 87 7.63 20.22 15.27
CA ASN A 87 8.69 19.58 14.49
C ASN A 87 8.15 18.76 13.29
N GLU A 88 7.22 19.34 12.53
CA GLU A 88 6.69 18.70 11.33
C GLU A 88 7.78 18.52 10.28
N ILE A 89 7.84 17.31 9.72
CA ILE A 89 8.74 16.92 8.65
C ILE A 89 7.88 16.36 7.53
N GLU A 90 7.99 16.95 6.34
CA GLU A 90 7.33 16.46 5.13
C GLU A 90 8.38 16.22 4.06
N ASN A 91 8.47 14.97 3.62
CA ASN A 91 9.34 14.52 2.54
C ASN A 91 8.53 13.62 1.61
N GLY A 92 7.81 14.24 0.68
CA GLY A 92 6.91 13.56 -0.26
C GLY A 92 5.95 12.60 0.45
N PRO A 93 6.00 11.28 0.16
CA PRO A 93 5.11 10.27 0.74
C PRO A 93 5.37 10.00 2.23
N MET A 94 6.40 10.58 2.84
CA MET A 94 6.69 10.46 4.27
C MET A 94 6.34 11.75 5.00
N TYR A 95 5.55 11.61 6.07
CA TYR A 95 5.24 12.69 7.00
C TYR A 95 5.56 12.22 8.43
N ALA A 96 6.13 13.12 9.23
CA ALA A 96 6.39 12.88 10.64
C ALA A 96 6.19 14.16 11.44
N ALA A 97 5.81 14.03 12.70
CA ALA A 97 5.58 15.16 13.58
C ALA A 97 5.68 14.73 15.05
N GLU A 98 5.77 15.69 15.95
CA GLU A 98 5.56 15.49 17.38
C GLU A 98 4.19 16.03 17.76
N LEU A 99 3.35 15.17 18.32
CA LEU A 99 1.99 15.51 18.74
C LEU A 99 1.93 15.55 20.27
N GLU A 100 1.30 16.57 20.83
CA GLU A 100 1.08 16.67 22.27
C GLU A 100 -0.32 16.20 22.64
N PHE A 101 -0.42 15.10 23.39
CA PHE A 101 -1.70 14.59 23.88
C PHE A 101 -1.82 14.80 25.40
N ASP A 102 -3.05 14.96 25.87
CA ASP A 102 -3.35 14.96 27.29
C ASP A 102 -3.49 13.52 27.82
N PHE A 103 -2.64 13.16 28.78
CA PHE A 103 -2.72 11.90 29.51
C PHE A 103 -3.27 12.16 30.90
N ASN A 104 -4.60 12.31 31.01
CA ASN A 104 -5.31 12.57 32.26
C ASN A 104 -4.80 13.83 32.99
N GLY A 105 -4.73 14.97 32.29
CA GLY A 105 -4.27 16.25 32.80
C GLY A 105 -2.75 16.46 32.70
N THR A 106 -2.01 15.51 32.12
CA THR A 106 -0.56 15.64 31.90
C THR A 106 -0.26 15.68 30.39
N PRO A 107 0.17 16.82 29.83
CA PRO A 107 0.55 16.89 28.42
C PRO A 107 1.83 16.10 28.18
N ARG A 108 1.85 15.25 27.14
CA ARG A 108 3.01 14.44 26.75
C ARG A 108 3.20 14.48 25.24
N ARG A 109 4.45 14.61 24.79
CA ARG A 109 4.82 14.46 23.37
C ARG A 109 4.82 13.00 22.95
N VAL A 110 4.32 12.76 21.75
CA VAL A 110 4.29 11.47 21.06
C VAL A 110 4.84 11.69 19.65
N GLY A 111 5.83 10.89 19.25
CA GLY A 111 6.41 10.95 17.92
C GLY A 111 5.52 10.21 16.94
N LEU A 112 5.16 10.84 15.83
CA LEU A 112 4.40 10.24 14.74
C LEU A 112 5.30 10.02 13.53
N ILE A 113 5.22 8.83 12.94
CA ILE A 113 5.82 8.51 11.64
C ILE A 113 4.74 7.91 10.75
N THR A 114 4.50 8.48 9.56
CA THR A 114 3.40 8.04 8.71
C THR A 114 3.69 8.11 7.23
N GLN A 115 3.03 7.22 6.50
CA GLN A 115 2.85 7.34 5.06
C GLN A 115 1.77 8.38 4.76
N ASN A 116 1.99 9.22 3.77
CA ASN A 116 1.03 10.24 3.34
C ASN A 116 0.60 9.99 1.89
N ARG A 117 -0.62 9.50 1.72
CA ARG A 117 -1.19 9.17 0.41
C ARG A 117 -1.30 10.34 -0.56
N ALA A 118 -1.28 11.59 -0.06
CA ALA A 118 -1.33 12.79 -0.88
C ALA A 118 -0.14 12.89 -1.86
N HIS A 119 0.97 12.21 -1.56
CA HIS A 119 2.15 12.14 -2.42
C HIS A 119 2.42 10.68 -2.80
N ALA A 120 2.52 10.39 -4.10
CA ALA A 120 2.80 9.05 -4.61
C ALA A 120 1.96 7.92 -3.97
N THR A 121 0.71 8.20 -3.57
CA THR A 121 -0.17 7.25 -2.85
C THR A 121 0.44 6.65 -1.57
N GLY A 122 1.43 7.31 -0.96
CA GLY A 122 2.07 6.85 0.27
C GLY A 122 3.14 5.78 0.05
N VAL A 123 3.60 5.59 -1.19
CA VAL A 123 4.68 4.65 -1.54
C VAL A 123 6.01 5.19 -1.05
N TRP A 124 6.72 4.41 -0.24
CA TRP A 124 8.06 4.78 0.26
C TRP A 124 9.19 4.15 -0.54
N GLY A 125 10.16 4.97 -0.93
CA GLY A 125 11.49 4.56 -1.40
C GLY A 125 12.51 4.34 -0.26
N PRO A 126 13.78 4.01 -0.57
CA PRO A 126 14.76 3.62 0.43
C PRO A 126 15.09 4.75 1.42
N GLU A 127 15.19 5.98 0.90
CA GLU A 127 15.43 7.20 1.67
C GLU A 127 14.36 7.44 2.74
N HIS A 128 13.09 7.15 2.42
CA HIS A 128 11.98 7.33 3.36
C HIS A 128 12.06 6.33 4.52
N HIS A 129 12.35 5.06 4.23
CA HIS A 129 12.54 4.02 5.26
C HIS A 129 13.73 4.35 6.17
N ASN A 130 14.85 4.78 5.59
CA ASN A 130 16.04 5.17 6.35
C ASN A 130 15.79 6.41 7.23
N ALA A 131 15.07 7.42 6.70
CA ALA A 131 14.68 8.60 7.46
C ALA A 131 13.73 8.26 8.62
N ALA A 132 12.75 7.39 8.37
CA ALA A 132 11.85 6.88 9.41
C ALA A 132 12.61 6.11 10.51
N ALA A 133 13.62 5.31 10.15
CA ALA A 133 14.44 4.59 11.13
C ALA A 133 15.21 5.59 12.02
N LYS A 134 15.84 6.59 11.40
CA LYS A 134 16.53 7.66 12.12
C LYS A 134 15.59 8.39 13.11
N LEU A 135 14.39 8.78 12.67
CA LEU A 135 13.40 9.44 13.52
C LEU A 135 12.93 8.55 14.68
N ALA A 136 12.67 7.26 14.42
CA ALA A 136 12.30 6.31 15.47
C ALA A 136 13.38 6.25 16.56
N SER A 137 14.65 6.21 16.15
CA SER A 137 15.80 6.27 17.07
C SER A 137 15.83 7.57 17.88
N GLU A 138 15.64 8.72 17.21
CA GLU A 138 15.61 10.05 17.85
C GLU A 138 14.44 10.22 18.84
N PHE A 139 13.28 9.64 18.55
CA PHE A 139 12.16 9.58 19.48
C PHE A 139 12.49 8.70 20.69
N GLY A 140 13.10 7.52 20.46
CA GLY A 140 13.56 6.61 21.50
C GLY A 140 14.55 7.26 22.47
N VAL A 141 15.59 7.93 21.95
CA VAL A 141 16.59 8.65 22.77
C VAL A 141 15.94 9.71 23.67
N ARG A 142 14.86 10.35 23.20
CA ARG A 142 14.09 11.34 23.97
C ARG A 142 13.02 10.72 24.86
N SER A 143 12.99 9.40 24.99
CA SER A 143 11.98 8.64 25.76
C SER A 143 10.55 8.97 25.34
N MET A 144 10.34 9.26 24.06
CA MET A 144 9.05 9.63 23.51
C MET A 144 8.33 8.38 22.97
N PRO A 145 7.06 8.11 23.36
CA PRO A 145 6.27 7.07 22.72
C PRO A 145 6.14 7.33 21.22
N ILE A 146 6.09 6.25 20.42
CA ILE A 146 6.04 6.33 18.96
C ILE A 146 4.71 5.79 18.47
N VAL A 147 4.03 6.56 17.63
CA VAL A 147 2.86 6.13 16.86
C VAL A 147 3.25 6.03 15.39
N THR A 148 2.83 4.96 14.73
CA THR A 148 3.01 4.79 13.29
C THR A 148 1.66 4.67 12.59
N PHE A 149 1.49 5.37 11.48
CA PHE A 149 0.30 5.25 10.63
C PHE A 149 0.69 4.63 9.27
N MET A 150 -0.07 3.62 8.86
CA MET A 150 0.14 2.90 7.60
C MET A 150 -0.96 3.27 6.59
N ASP A 151 -0.53 3.80 5.45
CA ASP A 151 -1.37 4.05 4.28
C ASP A 151 -0.53 3.99 3.00
N THR A 152 -0.32 2.78 2.50
CA THR A 152 0.50 2.51 1.33
C THR A 152 0.03 1.29 0.54
N PRO A 153 0.05 1.34 -0.81
CA PRO A 153 -0.13 0.17 -1.65
C PRO A 153 1.10 -0.75 -1.66
N GLY A 154 2.22 -0.32 -1.08
CA GLY A 154 3.48 -1.06 -0.99
C GLY A 154 4.71 -0.18 -1.05
N ALA A 155 5.88 -0.82 -0.90
CA ALA A 155 7.17 -0.19 -1.15
C ALA A 155 7.38 0.11 -2.64
N ASP A 156 8.23 1.09 -2.95
CA ASP A 156 8.60 1.41 -4.34
C ASP A 156 9.19 0.16 -5.04
N PRO A 157 8.54 -0.35 -6.12
CA PRO A 157 8.98 -1.56 -6.80
C PRO A 157 9.96 -1.29 -7.97
N TYR A 158 10.33 -0.04 -8.27
CA TYR A 158 11.10 0.30 -9.46
C TYR A 158 12.60 0.00 -9.33
N GLU A 159 13.28 -0.05 -10.48
CA GLU A 159 14.70 -0.40 -10.59
C GLU A 159 15.59 0.53 -9.74
N GLU A 160 15.31 1.83 -9.75
CA GLU A 160 16.09 2.82 -9.00
C GLU A 160 16.02 2.58 -7.48
N ALA A 161 14.84 2.32 -6.93
CA ALA A 161 14.67 2.00 -5.51
C ALA A 161 15.44 0.71 -5.14
N ASN A 162 15.38 -0.31 -5.99
CA ASN A 162 16.13 -1.55 -5.78
C ASN A 162 17.65 -1.33 -5.85
N GLY A 163 18.15 -0.57 -6.83
CA GLY A 163 19.56 -0.19 -6.95
C GLY A 163 20.06 0.62 -5.76
N ASN A 164 19.17 1.37 -5.11
CA ASN A 164 19.41 2.13 -3.88
C ASN A 164 19.13 1.33 -2.58
N ASN A 165 19.10 -0.01 -2.65
CA ASN A 165 18.98 -0.93 -1.51
C ASN A 165 17.64 -0.88 -0.75
N GLN A 166 16.49 -0.81 -1.44
CA GLN A 166 15.15 -0.83 -0.83
C GLN A 166 14.97 -1.92 0.25
N ALA A 167 15.37 -3.15 -0.04
CA ALA A 167 15.23 -4.26 0.91
C ALA A 167 16.04 -4.04 2.20
N HIS A 168 17.25 -3.47 2.09
CA HIS A 168 18.06 -3.14 3.25
C HIS A 168 17.41 -2.04 4.08
N ALA A 169 16.91 -0.98 3.46
CA ALA A 169 16.24 0.12 4.14
C ALA A 169 14.97 -0.34 4.90
N ILE A 170 14.16 -1.21 4.28
CA ILE A 170 13.01 -1.87 4.91
C ILE A 170 13.46 -2.67 6.14
N SER A 171 14.48 -3.53 5.98
CA SER A 171 14.99 -4.35 7.09
C SER A 171 15.60 -3.51 8.21
N GLY A 172 16.24 -2.39 7.88
CA GLY A 172 16.81 -1.44 8.84
C GLY A 172 15.73 -0.79 9.68
N LEU A 173 14.62 -0.37 9.06
CA LEU A 173 13.47 0.18 9.80
C LEU A 173 12.78 -0.85 10.70
N ILE A 174 12.62 -2.10 10.24
CA ILE A 174 12.12 -3.20 11.08
C ILE A 174 13.03 -3.39 12.30
N ALA A 175 14.35 -3.46 12.07
CA ALA A 175 15.32 -3.64 13.13
C ALA A 175 15.28 -2.50 14.16
N GLU A 176 15.18 -1.25 13.70
CA GLU A 176 15.11 -0.09 14.57
C GLU A 176 13.81 -0.06 15.40
N LEU A 177 12.64 -0.21 14.77
CA LEU A 177 11.35 -0.23 15.48
C LEU A 177 11.22 -1.43 16.43
N CYS A 178 11.85 -2.57 16.12
CA CYS A 178 11.96 -3.68 17.07
C CYS A 178 12.88 -3.36 18.26
N ASN A 179 13.85 -2.46 18.09
CA ASN A 179 14.91 -2.19 19.06
C ASN A 179 14.66 -0.95 19.95
N VAL A 180 13.80 -0.01 19.53
CA VAL A 180 13.46 1.15 20.37
C VAL A 180 12.89 0.73 21.72
N ASP A 181 13.28 1.42 22.78
CA ASP A 181 13.01 1.10 24.18
C ASP A 181 11.89 1.98 24.78
N VAL A 182 10.97 2.42 23.92
CA VAL A 182 9.78 3.21 24.24
C VAL A 182 8.51 2.48 23.78
N PRO A 183 7.32 2.83 24.31
CA PRO A 183 6.04 2.31 23.80
C PRO A 183 5.86 2.62 22.31
N THR A 184 5.41 1.62 21.55
CA THR A 184 5.15 1.75 20.10
C THR A 184 3.73 1.28 19.76
N LEU A 185 2.96 2.13 19.08
CA LEU A 185 1.58 1.86 18.65
C LEU A 185 1.46 2.04 17.13
N GLY A 186 1.15 0.97 16.41
CA GLY A 186 0.88 1.02 14.97
C GLY A 186 -0.62 1.09 14.69
N ILE A 187 -1.03 1.91 13.74
CA ILE A 187 -2.43 2.02 13.30
C ILE A 187 -2.50 1.96 11.77
N ILE A 188 -3.27 1.01 11.25
CA ILE A 188 -3.58 0.91 9.82
C ILE A 188 -4.71 1.90 9.52
N ILE A 189 -4.41 2.99 8.84
CA ILE A 189 -5.36 4.09 8.57
C ILE A 189 -5.96 4.04 7.16
N GLY A 190 -5.35 3.26 6.26
CA GLY A 190 -5.85 3.00 4.92
C GLY A 190 -5.31 1.67 4.42
N GLN A 191 -4.45 1.71 3.40
CA GLN A 191 -3.82 0.51 2.86
C GLN A 191 -2.56 0.15 3.63
N GLY A 192 -2.33 -1.15 3.85
CA GLY A 192 -1.18 -1.62 4.60
C GLY A 192 -0.58 -2.85 3.94
N TYR A 193 0.09 -2.66 2.79
CA TYR A 193 0.61 -3.78 2.02
C TYR A 193 2.12 -3.96 2.12
N SER A 194 2.52 -5.21 2.31
CA SER A 194 3.88 -5.72 2.09
C SER A 194 5.00 -4.94 2.81
N GLY A 195 6.21 -4.97 2.25
CA GLY A 195 7.41 -4.34 2.81
C GLY A 195 7.32 -2.82 3.00
N GLY A 196 6.32 -2.14 2.41
CA GLY A 196 6.06 -0.72 2.68
C GLY A 196 5.40 -0.50 4.05
N ALA A 197 4.45 -1.35 4.44
CA ALA A 197 3.69 -1.20 5.69
C ALA A 197 4.27 -2.02 6.86
N ILE A 198 4.80 -3.21 6.58
CA ILE A 198 5.31 -4.15 7.60
C ILE A 198 6.31 -3.52 8.58
N PRO A 199 7.27 -2.67 8.16
CA PRO A 199 8.18 -2.04 9.11
C PRO A 199 7.43 -1.24 10.18
N LEU A 200 6.43 -0.46 9.78
CA LEU A 200 5.63 0.36 10.67
C LEU A 200 4.69 -0.46 11.58
N ALA A 201 4.38 -1.71 11.21
CA ALA A 201 3.62 -2.64 12.04
C ALA A 201 4.46 -3.33 13.13
N SER A 202 5.77 -3.07 13.20
CA SER A 202 6.69 -3.61 14.22
C SER A 202 6.50 -2.90 15.57
N SER A 203 5.31 -3.04 16.16
CA SER A 203 4.86 -2.27 17.32
C SER A 203 4.36 -3.16 18.47
N ASN A 204 4.32 -2.60 19.70
CA ASN A 204 3.77 -3.28 20.88
C ASN A 204 2.28 -3.59 20.69
N LEU A 205 1.53 -2.62 20.19
CA LEU A 205 0.12 -2.78 19.79
C LEU A 205 -0.05 -2.43 18.33
N LEU A 206 -0.89 -3.20 17.63
CA LEU A 206 -1.25 -2.96 16.25
C LEU A 206 -2.77 -2.83 16.15
N LEU A 207 -3.26 -1.66 15.75
CA LEU A 207 -4.68 -1.37 15.55
C LEU A 207 -4.98 -1.14 14.07
N SER A 208 -6.25 -1.17 13.73
CA SER A 208 -6.74 -0.76 12.42
C SER A 208 -7.91 0.20 12.57
N LEU A 209 -8.07 1.14 11.64
CA LEU A 209 -9.36 1.79 11.41
C LEU A 209 -10.32 0.76 10.80
N ARG A 210 -11.63 1.05 10.83
CA ARG A 210 -12.64 0.06 10.42
C ARG A 210 -12.49 -0.34 8.96
N THR A 211 -12.17 0.61 8.09
CA THR A 211 -11.93 0.36 6.67
C THR A 211 -10.47 0.02 6.34
N GLY A 212 -9.57 -0.03 7.34
CA GLY A 212 -8.17 -0.37 7.11
C GLY A 212 -8.00 -1.78 6.54
N VAL A 213 -7.04 -1.92 5.63
CA VAL A 213 -6.69 -3.18 4.97
C VAL A 213 -5.22 -3.49 5.20
N PHE A 214 -4.89 -4.73 5.59
CA PHE A 214 -3.52 -5.14 5.83
C PHE A 214 -3.24 -6.53 5.26
N ASN A 215 -2.21 -6.66 4.43
CA ASN A 215 -1.85 -7.95 3.82
C ASN A 215 -0.39 -7.98 3.34
N THR A 216 0.21 -9.16 3.25
CA THR A 216 1.59 -9.35 2.76
C THR A 216 1.73 -9.04 1.26
N ILE A 217 0.64 -9.19 0.50
CA ILE A 217 0.60 -8.95 -0.94
C ILE A 217 -0.70 -8.25 -1.32
N HIS A 218 -0.60 -7.33 -2.29
CA HIS A 218 -1.78 -6.73 -2.88
C HIS A 218 -2.64 -7.81 -3.57
N PRO A 219 -3.97 -7.89 -3.37
CA PRO A 219 -4.80 -8.96 -3.93
C PRO A 219 -4.69 -9.12 -5.46
N LYS A 220 -4.61 -7.99 -6.18
CA LYS A 220 -4.35 -7.94 -7.65
C LYS A 220 -3.05 -8.67 -8.04
N SER A 221 -2.00 -8.58 -7.23
CA SER A 221 -0.74 -9.28 -7.45
C SER A 221 -0.81 -10.76 -7.07
N LEU A 222 -1.57 -11.10 -6.03
CA LEU A 222 -1.79 -12.49 -5.62
C LEU A 222 -2.46 -13.30 -6.74
N ALA A 223 -3.53 -12.79 -7.35
CA ALA A 223 -4.20 -13.46 -8.48
C ALA A 223 -3.25 -13.78 -9.65
N ASN A 224 -2.28 -12.90 -9.91
CA ASN A 224 -1.26 -13.14 -10.93
C ASN A 224 -0.29 -14.28 -10.57
N LEU A 225 -0.03 -14.52 -9.28
CA LEU A 225 0.80 -15.63 -8.81
C LEU A 225 0.02 -16.95 -8.79
N VAL A 226 -1.25 -16.92 -8.38
CA VAL A 226 -2.10 -18.11 -8.26
C VAL A 226 -2.88 -18.43 -9.53
N ARG A 227 -2.42 -17.95 -10.70
CA ARG A 227 -3.07 -18.15 -12.02
C ARG A 227 -3.53 -19.58 -12.32
N ARG A 228 -2.84 -20.59 -11.77
CA ARG A 228 -3.20 -22.01 -11.93
C ARG A 228 -4.54 -22.37 -11.30
N TYR A 229 -5.02 -21.58 -10.34
CA TYR A 229 -6.30 -21.76 -9.65
C TYR A 229 -7.44 -20.97 -10.29
N ASN A 230 -7.17 -20.21 -11.36
CA ASN A 230 -8.17 -19.45 -12.14
C ASN A 230 -9.07 -18.52 -11.29
N LEU A 231 -8.56 -18.01 -10.17
CA LEU A 231 -9.27 -17.07 -9.30
C LEU A 231 -9.03 -15.63 -9.77
N SER A 232 -10.09 -14.83 -9.75
CA SER A 232 -10.00 -13.37 -9.84
C SER A 232 -9.32 -12.78 -8.59
N TRP A 233 -8.83 -11.55 -8.70
CA TRP A 233 -8.19 -10.89 -7.56
C TRP A 233 -9.17 -10.58 -6.42
N GLN A 234 -10.44 -10.39 -6.74
CA GLN A 234 -11.50 -10.19 -5.78
C GLN A 234 -11.80 -11.46 -4.98
N GLU A 235 -11.83 -12.61 -5.66
CA GLU A 235 -11.96 -13.91 -5.00
C GLU A 235 -10.77 -14.19 -4.09
N CYS A 236 -9.55 -13.86 -4.54
CA CYS A 236 -8.36 -13.95 -3.69
C CYS A 236 -8.47 -13.04 -2.46
N ALA A 237 -8.94 -11.79 -2.61
CA ALA A 237 -9.10 -10.87 -1.49
C ALA A 237 -10.10 -11.40 -0.44
N LYS A 238 -11.28 -11.86 -0.90
CA LYS A 238 -12.32 -12.42 -0.03
C LYS A 238 -11.88 -13.72 0.64
N PHE A 239 -11.15 -14.57 -0.07
CA PHE A 239 -10.64 -15.83 0.47
C PHE A 239 -9.55 -15.62 1.54
N VAL A 240 -8.65 -14.66 1.33
CA VAL A 240 -7.61 -14.32 2.31
C VAL A 240 -8.20 -13.62 3.54
N GLY A 241 -9.24 -12.80 3.35
CA GLY A 241 -9.85 -12.00 4.40
C GLY A 241 -8.95 -10.82 4.76
N VAL A 242 -9.14 -9.69 4.08
CA VAL A 242 -8.25 -8.53 4.16
C VAL A 242 -8.80 -7.39 5.02
N SER A 243 -10.05 -7.50 5.48
CA SER A 243 -10.71 -6.47 6.28
C SER A 243 -10.18 -6.42 7.72
N SER A 244 -10.26 -5.25 8.35
CA SER A 244 -9.90 -5.06 9.77
C SER A 244 -10.62 -6.05 10.70
N TYR A 245 -11.89 -6.36 10.43
CA TYR A 245 -12.71 -7.30 11.21
C TYR A 245 -12.19 -8.74 11.14
N GLU A 246 -11.81 -9.18 9.95
CA GLU A 246 -11.23 -10.52 9.73
C GLU A 246 -9.85 -10.61 10.36
N LEU A 247 -9.00 -9.60 10.15
CA LEU A 247 -7.66 -9.50 10.73
C LEU A 247 -7.70 -9.51 12.27
N PHE A 248 -8.69 -8.85 12.87
CA PHE A 248 -8.90 -8.92 14.31
C PHE A 248 -9.28 -10.33 14.75
N LYS A 249 -10.20 -11.00 14.05
CA LYS A 249 -10.62 -12.36 14.40
C LYS A 249 -9.52 -13.39 14.22
N GLN A 250 -8.66 -13.19 13.21
CA GLN A 250 -7.47 -14.00 12.95
C GLN A 250 -6.34 -13.75 13.96
N GLY A 251 -6.41 -12.65 14.73
CA GLY A 251 -5.43 -12.28 15.75
C GLY A 251 -4.21 -11.54 15.20
N ASN A 252 -4.29 -11.01 13.98
CA ASN A 252 -3.22 -10.22 13.36
C ASN A 252 -3.13 -8.80 13.93
N ILE A 253 -4.26 -8.23 14.36
CA ILE A 253 -4.35 -6.92 15.01
C ILE A 253 -5.00 -7.04 16.40
N ASP A 254 -4.72 -6.09 17.28
CA ASP A 254 -5.16 -6.10 18.68
C ASP A 254 -6.50 -5.37 18.90
N GLY A 255 -6.99 -4.61 17.91
CA GLY A 255 -8.24 -3.88 18.01
C GLY A 255 -8.59 -3.05 16.78
N ILE A 256 -9.84 -2.62 16.71
CA ILE A 256 -10.36 -1.79 15.62
C ILE A 256 -10.87 -0.48 16.20
N VAL A 257 -10.33 0.64 15.76
CA VAL A 257 -10.74 1.98 16.18
C VAL A 257 -12.08 2.32 15.51
N ASP A 258 -13.05 2.83 16.27
CA ASP A 258 -14.33 3.30 15.74
C ASP A 258 -14.17 4.70 15.10
N TYR A 259 -13.39 4.78 14.04
CA TYR A 259 -13.12 5.98 13.25
C TYR A 259 -12.68 5.55 11.86
N ASP A 260 -13.10 6.30 10.84
CA ASP A 260 -12.48 6.29 9.52
C ASP A 260 -12.17 7.73 9.06
N PRO A 261 -11.17 7.94 8.18
CA PRO A 261 -10.81 9.26 7.66
C PRO A 261 -12.01 9.95 7.01
N GLY A 262 -12.28 11.18 7.44
CA GLY A 262 -13.46 11.96 7.04
C GLY A 262 -14.56 12.04 8.09
N GLU A 263 -14.59 11.14 9.07
CA GLU A 263 -15.58 11.15 10.17
C GLU A 263 -15.16 12.11 11.29
N ILE A 264 -15.41 13.41 11.10
CA ILE A 264 -15.03 14.45 12.06
C ILE A 264 -15.64 14.18 13.45
N GLU A 265 -16.86 13.69 13.51
CA GLU A 265 -17.58 13.39 14.75
C GLU A 265 -16.99 12.22 15.54
N LYS A 266 -16.16 11.38 14.91
CA LYS A 266 -15.52 10.22 15.55
C LYS A 266 -14.02 10.38 15.76
N ILE A 267 -13.43 11.53 15.42
CA ILE A 267 -11.99 11.76 15.57
C ILE A 267 -11.50 11.59 17.02
N GLU A 268 -12.37 11.88 17.98
CA GLU A 268 -12.12 11.69 19.40
C GLU A 268 -11.88 10.21 19.76
N ASN A 269 -12.45 9.25 19.00
CA ASN A 269 -12.16 7.83 19.19
C ASN A 269 -10.73 7.50 18.80
N LEU A 270 -10.19 8.09 17.73
CA LEU A 270 -8.78 7.92 17.35
C LEU A 270 -7.85 8.53 18.40
N ARG A 271 -8.16 9.74 18.88
CA ARG A 271 -7.40 10.40 19.96
C ARG A 271 -7.38 9.53 21.22
N ASN A 272 -8.54 9.01 21.62
CA ASN A 272 -8.66 8.11 22.77
C ASN A 272 -7.92 6.79 22.57
N ALA A 273 -7.95 6.20 21.37
CA ALA A 273 -7.23 4.97 21.07
C ALA A 273 -5.70 5.17 21.17
N ILE A 274 -5.18 6.31 20.72
CA ILE A 274 -3.75 6.65 20.85
C ILE A 274 -3.35 6.78 22.33
N VAL A 275 -4.05 7.62 23.10
CA VAL A 275 -3.73 7.88 24.51
C VAL A 275 -3.88 6.62 25.36
N SER A 276 -5.01 5.92 25.22
CA SER A 276 -5.27 4.70 26.01
C SER A 276 -4.42 3.52 25.56
N GLY A 277 -4.04 3.44 24.28
CA GLY A 277 -3.12 2.44 23.77
C GLY A 277 -1.72 2.57 24.34
N ILE A 278 -1.15 3.77 24.33
CA ILE A 278 0.15 4.04 24.96
C ILE A 278 0.09 3.74 26.47
N SER A 279 -0.94 4.23 27.16
CA SER A 279 -1.13 3.97 28.59
C SER A 279 -1.28 2.48 28.92
N SER A 280 -1.96 1.73 28.05
CA SER A 280 -2.13 0.28 28.21
C SER A 280 -0.82 -0.48 28.06
N ILE A 281 0.05 -0.08 27.12
CA ILE A 281 1.40 -0.64 26.96
C ILE A 281 2.22 -0.37 28.23
N GLU A 282 2.18 0.85 28.74
CA GLU A 282 2.94 1.26 29.94
C GLU A 282 2.48 0.49 31.19
N GLU A 283 1.18 0.41 31.46
CA GLU A 283 0.66 -0.31 32.63
C GLU A 283 0.88 -1.82 32.51
N GLY A 284 0.68 -2.40 31.32
CA GLY A 284 0.99 -3.80 31.05
C GLY A 284 2.46 -4.12 31.28
N THR A 285 3.36 -3.21 30.87
CA THR A 285 4.80 -3.34 31.08
C THR A 285 5.16 -3.23 32.56
N LYS A 286 4.56 -2.28 33.28
CA LYS A 286 4.77 -2.12 34.73
C LYS A 286 4.36 -3.37 35.50
N LYS A 287 3.19 -3.92 35.19
CA LYS A 287 2.74 -5.18 35.76
C LYS A 287 3.70 -6.32 35.43
N PHE A 288 4.09 -6.46 34.16
CA PHE A 288 5.04 -7.49 33.73
C PHE A 288 6.37 -7.42 34.50
N VAL A 289 6.98 -6.24 34.60
CA VAL A 289 8.23 -6.02 35.35
C VAL A 289 8.07 -6.38 36.83
N SER A 290 6.91 -6.09 37.44
CA SER A 290 6.66 -6.45 38.84
C SER A 290 6.52 -7.96 39.09
N GLU A 291 6.10 -8.71 38.08
CA GLU A 291 5.86 -10.16 38.16
C GLU A 291 7.08 -10.99 37.69
N HIS A 292 8.02 -10.39 36.96
CA HIS A 292 9.15 -11.07 36.30
C HIS A 292 10.51 -10.49 36.75
N PRO A 293 11.06 -10.94 37.90
CA PRO A 293 12.33 -10.44 38.43
C PRO A 293 13.52 -10.64 37.48
N GLU A 294 13.43 -11.59 36.54
CA GLU A 294 14.46 -11.84 35.52
C GLU A 294 14.74 -10.62 34.62
N VAL A 295 13.80 -9.69 34.49
CA VAL A 295 13.99 -8.44 33.75
C VAL A 295 15.02 -7.56 34.46
N LEU A 296 14.92 -7.46 35.78
CA LEU A 296 15.89 -6.72 36.60
C LEU A 296 17.25 -7.42 36.59
N ASP A 297 17.29 -8.75 36.64
CA ASP A 297 18.54 -9.52 36.53
C ASP A 297 19.21 -9.32 35.16
N HIS A 298 18.44 -9.27 34.08
CA HIS A 298 18.95 -8.94 32.75
C HIS A 298 19.54 -7.53 32.70
N TYR A 299 18.85 -6.55 33.27
CA TYR A 299 19.36 -5.18 33.39
C TYR A 299 20.68 -5.14 34.17
N HIS A 300 20.74 -5.76 35.36
CA HIS A 300 21.95 -5.84 36.17
C HIS A 300 23.10 -6.52 35.43
N ARG A 301 22.84 -7.59 34.66
CA ARG A 301 23.86 -8.26 33.84
C ARG A 301 24.42 -7.34 32.75
N ASN A 302 23.57 -6.54 32.09
CA ASN A 302 24.04 -5.59 31.07
C ASN A 302 24.92 -4.48 31.67
N ILE A 303 24.52 -3.92 32.81
CA ILE A 303 25.33 -2.93 33.53
C ILE A 303 26.64 -3.55 34.04
N ASN A 304 26.59 -4.76 34.59
CA ASN A 304 27.78 -5.47 35.05
C ASN A 304 28.76 -5.77 33.90
N ARG A 305 28.26 -6.15 32.71
CA ARG A 305 29.09 -6.36 31.51
C ARG A 305 29.82 -5.09 31.08
N TYR A 306 29.22 -3.91 31.27
CA TYR A 306 29.87 -2.64 31.01
C TYR A 306 31.03 -2.38 31.99
N PHE A 307 30.82 -2.59 33.29
CA PHE A 307 31.86 -2.36 34.30
C PHE A 307 32.95 -3.44 34.32
N ASN A 308 32.61 -4.69 34.01
CA ASN A 308 33.47 -5.85 34.09
C ASN A 308 33.57 -6.55 32.73
N LEU A 309 34.15 -5.86 31.73
CA LEU A 309 34.35 -6.39 30.39
C LEU A 309 35.30 -7.60 30.41
N SER A 310 34.89 -8.72 29.84
CA SER A 310 35.79 -9.87 29.67
C SER A 310 36.83 -9.59 28.57
N PRO A 311 38.02 -10.22 28.61
CA PRO A 311 39.03 -10.06 27.56
C PRO A 311 38.51 -10.38 26.16
N THR A 312 37.65 -11.39 26.03
CA THR A 312 37.01 -11.77 24.77
C THR A 312 36.04 -10.69 24.28
N MET A 313 35.22 -10.12 25.16
CA MET A 313 34.31 -9.03 24.78
C MET A 313 35.09 -7.75 24.45
N ALA A 314 36.20 -7.48 25.13
CA ALA A 314 37.08 -6.35 24.79
C ALA A 314 37.71 -6.51 23.41
N ALA A 315 38.13 -7.73 23.04
CA ALA A 315 38.65 -8.03 21.71
C ALA A 315 37.58 -7.92 20.61
N VAL A 316 36.35 -8.40 20.88
CA VAL A 316 35.21 -8.20 19.97
C VAL A 316 34.92 -6.70 19.82
N HIS A 317 34.88 -5.95 20.91
CA HIS A 317 34.63 -4.50 20.88
C HIS A 317 35.70 -3.72 20.11
N ALA A 318 36.96 -4.12 20.22
CA ALA A 318 38.06 -3.48 19.49
C ALA A 318 38.03 -3.76 17.98
N SER A 319 37.37 -4.84 17.55
CA SER A 319 37.33 -5.30 16.16
C SER A 319 35.96 -5.14 15.48
N SER A 320 34.90 -4.89 16.24
CA SER A 320 33.54 -4.73 15.70
C SER A 320 33.24 -3.30 15.25
N THR A 321 32.58 -3.18 14.10
CA THR A 321 31.89 -1.93 13.71
C THR A 321 30.66 -1.66 14.59
N LEU A 322 30.14 -2.69 15.26
CA LEU A 322 29.11 -2.61 16.31
C LEU A 322 29.76 -2.20 17.63
N LYS A 323 29.85 -0.89 17.88
CA LYS A 323 30.31 -0.37 19.17
C LYS A 323 29.31 -0.71 20.27
N LEU A 324 29.79 -1.12 21.44
CA LEU A 324 28.95 -1.22 22.63
C LEU A 324 28.57 0.19 23.08
N ARG A 325 27.46 0.28 23.82
CA ARG A 325 26.98 1.54 24.40
C ARG A 325 28.10 2.17 25.25
N THR A 326 28.35 3.46 25.05
CA THR A 326 29.54 4.15 25.60
C THR A 326 29.33 4.71 27.00
N SER A 327 28.10 4.66 27.50
CA SER A 327 27.71 5.07 28.85
C SER A 327 26.70 4.07 29.44
N PRO A 328 26.69 3.85 30.77
CA PRO A 328 25.61 3.13 31.45
C PRO A 328 24.22 3.71 31.18
N THR A 329 24.12 5.03 31.00
CA THR A 329 22.84 5.72 30.71
C THR A 329 22.32 5.45 29.31
N GLU A 330 23.20 4.99 28.42
CA GLU A 330 22.74 4.58 27.11
C GLU A 330 22.01 3.26 27.20
N TYR A 331 22.24 2.36 28.17
CA TYR A 331 21.55 1.05 28.27
C TYR A 331 20.06 1.22 28.62
N PRO A 332 19.16 0.37 28.08
CA PRO A 332 17.74 0.51 28.38
C PRO A 332 17.53 0.22 29.87
N ASN A 333 16.70 1.02 30.53
CA ASN A 333 16.25 0.70 31.88
C ASN A 333 15.34 -0.55 31.86
N VAL A 334 14.90 -1.01 33.03
CA VAL A 334 14.05 -2.21 33.15
C VAL A 334 12.77 -2.14 32.32
N PHE A 335 12.14 -0.95 32.20
CA PHE A 335 10.96 -0.76 31.36
C PHE A 335 11.33 -0.79 29.88
N GLY A 336 12.46 -0.18 29.49
CA GLY A 336 12.98 -0.23 28.12
C GLY A 336 13.26 -1.66 27.64
N VAL A 337 13.86 -2.49 28.49
CA VAL A 337 14.05 -3.93 28.24
C VAL A 337 12.69 -4.61 28.09
N ALA A 338 11.75 -4.34 28.99
CA ALA A 338 10.43 -4.96 28.97
C ALA A 338 9.58 -4.52 27.76
N PHE A 339 9.61 -3.26 27.33
CA PHE A 339 8.92 -2.80 26.13
C PHE A 339 9.37 -3.57 24.89
N ARG A 340 10.68 -3.75 24.72
CA ARG A 340 11.25 -4.53 23.61
C ARG A 340 10.86 -6.00 23.71
N TYR A 341 10.93 -6.57 24.90
CA TYR A 341 10.59 -7.97 25.14
C TYR A 341 9.11 -8.27 24.88
N LEU A 342 8.20 -7.43 25.38
CA LEU A 342 6.77 -7.56 25.16
C LEU A 342 6.39 -7.31 23.70
N ARG A 343 7.08 -6.41 22.99
CA ARG A 343 6.94 -6.23 21.54
C ARG A 343 7.30 -7.52 20.80
N TYR A 344 8.44 -8.11 21.14
CA TYR A 344 8.90 -9.36 20.56
C TYR A 344 7.89 -10.50 20.76
N LEU A 345 7.36 -10.67 21.98
CA LEU A 345 6.35 -11.67 22.27
C LEU A 345 5.04 -11.40 21.51
N GLY A 346 4.59 -10.15 21.46
CA GLY A 346 3.41 -9.74 20.69
C GLY A 346 3.53 -10.04 19.20
N LEU A 347 4.67 -9.70 18.59
CA LEU A 347 4.95 -10.02 17.18
C LEU A 347 4.98 -11.53 16.93
N ARG A 348 5.60 -12.31 17.81
CA ARG A 348 5.61 -13.78 17.69
C ARG A 348 4.21 -14.38 17.78
N ARG A 349 3.33 -13.85 18.64
CA ARG A 349 1.93 -14.32 18.75
C ARG A 349 1.15 -14.16 17.44
N ARG A 350 1.48 -13.14 16.64
CA ARG A 350 0.83 -12.88 15.35
C ARG A 350 1.31 -13.84 14.25
N ILE A 351 2.40 -14.58 14.47
CA ILE A 351 2.93 -15.56 13.52
C ILE A 351 2.21 -16.88 13.72
N GLN A 352 1.48 -17.30 12.70
CA GLN A 352 0.87 -18.64 12.64
C GLN A 352 1.67 -19.50 11.67
N SER A 353 2.01 -20.72 12.09
CA SER A 353 2.60 -21.74 11.22
C SER A 353 1.63 -22.90 11.04
N THR A 354 1.23 -23.17 9.80
CA THR A 354 0.43 -24.36 9.49
C THR A 354 1.35 -25.52 9.15
N THR A 355 1.13 -26.67 9.77
CA THR A 355 1.92 -27.88 9.48
C THR A 355 1.56 -28.44 8.09
N VAL A 356 2.52 -29.07 7.42
CA VAL A 356 2.34 -29.64 6.05
C VAL A 356 1.17 -30.65 6.00
N THR A 357 0.90 -31.37 7.09
CA THR A 357 -0.21 -32.30 7.24
C THR A 357 -1.59 -31.63 7.29
N GLN A 358 -1.69 -30.40 7.84
CA GLN A 358 -2.91 -29.59 7.75
C GLN A 358 -3.09 -28.98 6.36
N TYR A 359 -1.99 -28.65 5.69
CA TYR A 359 -2.02 -28.15 4.31
C TYR A 359 -2.71 -29.16 3.38
N GLY A 360 -2.39 -30.45 3.51
CA GLY A 360 -3.02 -31.52 2.71
C GLY A 360 -4.53 -31.69 2.90
N ARG A 361 -5.12 -31.20 4.01
CA ARG A 361 -6.58 -31.21 4.25
C ARG A 361 -7.29 -29.95 3.74
N LEU A 362 -6.56 -28.85 3.54
CA LEU A 362 -7.07 -27.59 2.97
C LEU A 362 -7.05 -27.60 1.43
N VAL A 363 -6.35 -28.56 0.81
CA VAL A 363 -6.32 -28.76 -0.65
C VAL A 363 -7.68 -29.18 -1.21
N ASP A 364 -8.54 -29.79 -0.38
CA ASP A 364 -9.91 -30.18 -0.75
C ASP A 364 -10.93 -29.01 -0.62
N ALA A 365 -10.47 -27.76 -0.64
CA ALA A 365 -11.38 -26.61 -0.72
C ALA A 365 -11.96 -26.55 -2.14
N GLU A 366 -13.27 -26.81 -2.27
CA GLU A 366 -14.01 -26.63 -3.52
C GLU A 366 -13.85 -25.18 -4.00
N ILE A 367 -13.26 -25.03 -5.18
CA ILE A 367 -13.07 -23.74 -5.86
C ILE A 367 -14.46 -23.22 -6.25
N PRO A 368 -14.82 -21.96 -5.97
CA PRO A 368 -16.10 -21.42 -6.39
C PRO A 368 -16.27 -21.50 -7.91
N GLU A 369 -17.31 -22.19 -8.39
CA GLU A 369 -17.68 -22.16 -9.81
C GLU A 369 -18.45 -20.85 -10.09
N GLY A 370 -17.80 -19.89 -10.74
CA GLY A 370 -18.39 -18.59 -11.08
C GLY A 370 -18.07 -18.15 -12.52
N GLU A 371 -18.93 -17.30 -13.09
CA GLU A 371 -18.86 -16.76 -14.47
C GLU A 371 -17.68 -15.78 -14.69
N LEU A 372 -16.47 -16.27 -14.51
CA LEU A 372 -15.22 -15.52 -14.62
C LEU A 372 -15.04 -14.89 -16.01
N SER A 373 -15.41 -15.60 -17.08
CA SER A 373 -15.26 -15.13 -18.46
C SER A 373 -16.07 -13.87 -18.75
N GLN A 374 -17.30 -13.78 -18.22
CA GLN A 374 -18.17 -12.62 -18.42
C GLN A 374 -17.69 -11.41 -17.60
N ARG A 375 -17.16 -11.64 -16.39
CA ARG A 375 -16.68 -10.58 -15.49
C ARG A 375 -15.37 -9.96 -15.99
N ILE A 376 -14.41 -10.81 -16.37
CA ILE A 376 -13.18 -10.40 -17.04
C ILE A 376 -13.50 -9.55 -18.28
N HIS A 377 -14.50 -9.95 -19.07
CA HIS A 377 -14.92 -9.20 -20.25
C HIS A 377 -15.54 -7.83 -19.91
N ARG A 378 -16.28 -7.70 -18.80
CA ARG A 378 -16.86 -6.42 -18.35
C ARG A 378 -15.80 -5.47 -17.81
N GLU A 379 -14.89 -5.94 -16.96
CA GLU A 379 -13.78 -5.13 -16.43
C GLU A 379 -12.86 -4.63 -17.54
N ARG A 380 -12.50 -5.50 -18.49
CA ARG A 380 -11.71 -5.14 -19.67
C ARG A 380 -12.38 -4.05 -20.50
N ARG A 381 -13.71 -4.17 -20.70
CA ARG A 381 -14.49 -3.17 -21.44
C ARG A 381 -14.56 -1.84 -20.69
N ALA A 382 -14.71 -1.86 -19.37
CA ALA A 382 -14.69 -0.65 -18.53
C ALA A 382 -13.32 0.05 -18.56
N ALA A 383 -12.22 -0.70 -18.46
CA ALA A 383 -10.86 -0.15 -18.54
C ALA A 383 -10.55 0.46 -19.92
N PHE A 384 -10.99 -0.19 -21.01
CA PHE A 384 -10.88 0.35 -22.36
C PHE A 384 -11.71 1.63 -22.55
N LEU A 385 -12.96 1.65 -22.08
CA LEU A 385 -13.84 2.82 -22.18
C LEU A 385 -13.32 4.00 -21.33
N GLY A 386 -12.79 3.73 -20.14
CA GLY A 386 -12.14 4.74 -19.30
C GLY A 386 -10.92 5.35 -19.98
N TRP A 387 -10.08 4.53 -20.64
CA TRP A 387 -8.97 5.04 -21.46
C TRP A 387 -9.46 5.90 -22.64
N LEU A 388 -10.51 5.47 -23.34
CA LEU A 388 -11.07 6.21 -24.47
C LEU A 388 -11.56 7.62 -24.06
N GLN A 389 -11.95 7.79 -22.80
CA GLN A 389 -12.48 9.03 -22.23
C GLN A 389 -11.42 9.91 -21.53
N ASP A 390 -10.14 9.50 -21.47
CA ASP A 390 -9.03 10.24 -20.83
C ASP A 390 -7.97 10.68 -21.87
N PRO A 391 -8.21 11.78 -22.62
CA PRO A 391 -7.34 12.21 -23.73
C PRO A 391 -6.04 12.93 -23.29
N ASP A 392 -5.89 13.29 -22.01
CA ASP A 392 -4.89 14.27 -21.55
C ASP A 392 -3.44 13.75 -21.51
N LYS A 393 -3.21 12.44 -21.72
CA LYS A 393 -1.88 11.83 -21.66
C LYS A 393 -1.12 11.73 -22.99
N VAL A 394 -1.75 12.10 -24.10
CA VAL A 394 -1.13 11.96 -25.45
C VAL A 394 -0.29 13.21 -25.83
N LEU A 395 -0.65 14.38 -25.29
CA LEU A 395 -0.03 15.67 -25.64
C LEU A 395 1.45 15.79 -25.24
N TYR A 396 1.95 14.97 -24.32
CA TYR A 396 3.32 15.04 -23.77
C TYR A 396 4.27 13.96 -24.33
N GLU A 397 3.83 13.16 -25.31
CA GLU A 397 4.65 12.10 -25.92
C GLU A 397 5.36 12.61 -27.17
N ASP A 398 6.59 13.07 -27.00
CA ASP A 398 7.39 13.70 -28.07
C ASP A 398 7.55 12.85 -29.32
N SER A 399 7.73 11.53 -29.14
CA SER A 399 7.89 10.60 -30.27
C SER A 399 6.59 10.44 -31.07
N LEU A 400 5.45 10.35 -30.37
CA LEU A 400 4.14 10.22 -31.01
C LEU A 400 3.72 11.53 -31.68
N ASN A 401 3.97 12.66 -31.02
CA ASN A 401 3.75 14.00 -31.58
C ASN A 401 4.59 14.25 -32.84
N LYS A 402 5.85 13.83 -32.84
CA LYS A 402 6.74 13.95 -34.01
C LYS A 402 6.27 13.09 -35.17
N ALA A 403 5.91 11.84 -34.90
CA ALA A 403 5.35 10.93 -35.91
C ALA A 403 4.03 11.47 -36.50
N TRP A 404 3.16 12.03 -35.65
CA TRP A 404 1.89 12.63 -36.07
C TRP A 404 2.08 13.86 -36.96
N LYS A 405 2.97 14.79 -36.57
CA LYS A 405 3.32 15.96 -37.39
C LYS A 405 3.88 15.54 -38.74
N ASN A 406 4.84 14.60 -38.77
CA ASN A 406 5.41 14.06 -40.01
C ASN A 406 4.33 13.44 -40.90
N PHE A 407 3.42 12.64 -40.33
CA PHE A 407 2.29 12.07 -41.06
C PHE A 407 1.37 13.15 -41.66
N GLN A 408 0.99 14.16 -40.88
CA GLN A 408 0.15 15.28 -41.34
C GLN A 408 0.81 16.09 -42.45
N ASP A 409 2.11 16.36 -42.34
CA ASP A 409 2.87 17.10 -43.35
C ASP A 409 2.97 16.31 -44.66
N LYS A 410 3.29 15.00 -44.59
CA LYS A 410 3.32 14.14 -45.77
C LYS A 410 1.95 13.90 -46.38
N ARG A 411 0.87 13.90 -45.59
CA ARG A 411 -0.52 13.84 -46.06
C ARG A 411 -0.90 15.08 -46.88
N LYS A 412 -0.41 16.27 -46.50
CA LYS A 412 -0.66 17.52 -47.24
C LYS A 412 0.14 17.59 -48.54
N GLU A 413 1.32 16.97 -48.57
CA GLU A 413 2.16 16.87 -49.77
C GLU A 413 1.62 15.84 -50.79
N THR A 414 0.67 14.97 -50.39
CA THR A 414 0.07 13.93 -51.24
C THR A 414 -0.88 14.57 -52.27
N GLY A 415 -0.31 15.00 -53.40
CA GLY A 415 -1.03 15.75 -54.45
C GLY A 415 -0.18 16.84 -55.13
N ALA A 416 1.01 17.14 -54.59
CA ALA A 416 1.95 18.04 -55.23
C ALA A 416 2.72 17.33 -56.36
N GLU A 417 2.53 17.76 -57.61
CA GLU A 417 3.37 17.31 -58.72
C GLU A 417 4.78 17.87 -58.57
N ARG A 418 5.76 16.98 -58.38
CA ARG A 418 7.18 17.34 -58.33
C ARG A 418 7.86 16.89 -59.62
N GLY A 419 8.67 17.76 -60.22
CA GLY A 419 9.53 17.40 -61.35
C GLY A 419 10.59 16.34 -60.97
N ARG A 420 11.12 15.62 -61.96
CA ARG A 420 12.06 14.48 -61.78
C ARG A 420 13.28 14.79 -60.89
N ILE A 421 13.84 16.00 -60.97
CA ILE A 421 14.99 16.42 -60.15
C ILE A 421 14.60 16.55 -58.67
N ALA A 422 13.41 17.08 -58.38
CA ALA A 422 12.91 17.22 -57.02
C ALA A 422 12.52 15.87 -56.39
N GLN A 423 12.03 14.92 -57.20
CA GLN A 423 11.79 13.55 -56.73
C GLN A 423 13.09 12.79 -56.43
N PHE A 424 14.16 13.04 -57.18
CA PHE A 424 15.47 12.42 -56.91
C PHE A 424 16.09 12.89 -55.58
N ILE A 425 15.87 14.15 -55.20
CA ILE A 425 16.43 14.75 -53.97
C ILE A 425 15.54 14.47 -52.74
N PHE A 426 14.22 14.51 -52.89
CA PHE A 426 13.26 14.48 -51.78
C PHE A 426 12.36 13.24 -51.75
N GLY A 427 12.54 12.29 -52.67
CA GLY A 427 11.70 11.10 -52.81
C GLY A 427 10.35 11.37 -53.46
N GLU A 428 9.63 10.30 -53.81
CA GLU A 428 8.26 10.39 -54.29
C GLU A 428 7.29 10.76 -53.16
N PRO A 429 6.42 11.77 -53.34
CA PRO A 429 5.45 12.20 -52.32
C PRO A 429 4.56 11.07 -51.79
N GLN A 430 4.12 10.16 -52.67
CA GLN A 430 3.28 9.03 -52.28
C GLN A 430 4.04 8.01 -51.42
N ALA A 431 5.26 7.64 -51.83
CA ALA A 431 6.10 6.72 -51.07
C ALA A 431 6.49 7.29 -49.69
N ASN A 432 6.74 8.60 -49.62
CA ASN A 432 7.02 9.30 -48.37
C ASN A 432 5.80 9.31 -47.43
N PHE A 433 4.60 9.51 -47.98
CA PHE A 433 3.35 9.41 -47.21
C PHE A 433 3.13 8.00 -46.67
N ASP A 434 3.32 6.97 -47.49
CA ASP A 434 3.16 5.57 -47.06
C ASP A 434 4.18 5.18 -45.98
N SER A 435 5.41 5.70 -46.07
CA SER A 435 6.43 5.53 -45.02
C SER A 435 6.04 6.21 -43.71
N ALA A 436 5.63 7.48 -43.76
CA ALA A 436 5.17 8.23 -42.59
C ALA A 436 3.93 7.61 -41.94
N LYS A 437 3.02 7.02 -42.74
CA LYS A 437 1.86 6.26 -42.26
C LYS A 437 2.29 5.01 -41.48
N LYS A 438 3.22 4.22 -42.02
CA LYS A 438 3.76 3.03 -41.35
C LYS A 438 4.45 3.39 -40.03
N GLU A 439 5.25 4.45 -40.03
CA GLU A 439 5.92 4.98 -38.83
C GLU A 439 4.90 5.40 -37.77
N MET A 440 3.88 6.19 -38.14
CA MET A 440 2.82 6.61 -37.22
C MET A 440 2.08 5.40 -36.62
N CYS A 441 1.73 4.40 -37.42
CA CYS A 441 1.09 3.18 -36.95
C CYS A 441 1.99 2.41 -35.97
N LEU A 442 3.28 2.26 -36.28
CA LEU A 442 4.23 1.56 -35.43
C LEU A 442 4.43 2.26 -34.08
N VAL A 443 4.67 3.57 -34.09
CA VAL A 443 4.91 4.36 -32.88
C VAL A 443 3.65 4.39 -32.01
N SER A 444 2.47 4.48 -32.62
CA SER A 444 1.18 4.41 -31.91
C SER A 444 0.95 3.02 -31.32
N GLY A 445 1.23 1.95 -32.09
CA GLY A 445 1.13 0.57 -31.62
C GLY A 445 2.05 0.28 -30.44
N LEU A 446 3.32 0.71 -30.51
CA LEU A 446 4.29 0.58 -29.42
C LEU A 446 3.90 1.37 -28.18
N HIS A 447 3.40 2.60 -28.36
CA HIS A 447 2.90 3.42 -27.26
C HIS A 447 1.73 2.72 -26.54
N LEU A 448 0.74 2.25 -27.29
CA LEU A 448 -0.41 1.52 -26.74
C LEU A 448 -0.02 0.21 -26.07
N TYR A 449 0.90 -0.56 -26.68
CA TYR A 449 1.42 -1.79 -26.11
C TYR A 449 2.13 -1.56 -24.77
N ASN A 450 3.04 -0.58 -24.72
CA ASN A 450 3.77 -0.24 -23.49
C ASN A 450 2.86 0.32 -22.40
N ARG A 451 1.80 1.03 -22.80
CA ARG A 451 0.80 1.57 -21.87
C ARG A 451 -0.09 0.48 -21.29
N TRP A 452 -0.56 -0.45 -22.11
CA TRP A 452 -1.49 -1.51 -21.70
C TRP A 452 -0.80 -2.74 -21.11
N LYS A 453 0.51 -2.93 -21.33
CA LYS A 453 1.35 -4.00 -20.78
C LYS A 453 0.66 -5.37 -20.90
N SER A 454 0.35 -6.01 -19.77
CA SER A 454 -0.24 -7.36 -19.70
C SER A 454 -1.64 -7.46 -20.32
N SER A 455 -2.31 -6.33 -20.58
CA SER A 455 -3.65 -6.28 -21.18
C SER A 455 -3.62 -5.84 -22.65
N ALA A 456 -2.44 -5.73 -23.27
CA ALA A 456 -2.29 -5.17 -24.62
C ALA A 456 -3.02 -5.97 -25.70
N GLU A 457 -2.96 -7.31 -25.66
CA GLU A 457 -3.60 -8.18 -26.66
C GLU A 457 -5.12 -7.97 -26.71
N ASP A 458 -5.77 -8.01 -25.54
CA ASP A 458 -7.22 -7.81 -25.42
C ASP A 458 -7.64 -6.37 -25.76
N ASN A 459 -6.90 -5.37 -25.29
CA ASN A 459 -7.21 -3.95 -25.56
C ASN A 459 -7.00 -3.57 -27.03
N LEU A 460 -5.99 -4.14 -27.69
CA LEU A 460 -5.81 -4.00 -29.14
C LEU A 460 -6.96 -4.65 -29.91
N SER A 461 -7.41 -5.83 -29.47
CA SER A 461 -8.57 -6.51 -30.07
C SER A 461 -9.86 -5.69 -29.91
N ALA A 462 -10.09 -5.13 -28.71
CA ALA A 462 -11.22 -4.23 -28.45
C ALA A 462 -11.13 -2.93 -29.27
N LEU A 463 -9.92 -2.36 -29.41
CA LEU A 463 -9.69 -1.19 -30.26
C LEU A 463 -9.98 -1.49 -31.74
N ILE A 464 -9.53 -2.64 -32.26
CA ILE A 464 -9.83 -3.07 -33.62
C ILE A 464 -11.34 -3.21 -33.82
N GLN A 465 -12.03 -3.84 -32.86
CA GLN A 465 -13.49 -3.97 -32.91
C GLN A 465 -14.19 -2.61 -32.86
N HIS A 466 -13.73 -1.69 -32.01
CA HIS A 466 -14.27 -0.34 -31.88
C HIS A 466 -14.07 0.49 -33.15
N LEU A 467 -12.88 0.44 -33.76
CA LEU A 467 -12.57 1.08 -35.03
C LEU A 467 -13.32 0.45 -36.21
N GLY A 468 -13.67 -0.84 -36.11
CA GLY A 468 -14.50 -1.56 -37.07
C GLY A 468 -16.01 -1.28 -36.93
N ASP A 469 -16.46 -0.69 -35.82
CA ASP A 469 -17.84 -0.32 -35.60
C ASP A 469 -18.17 1.03 -36.27
N THR A 470 -18.82 0.94 -37.43
CA THR A 470 -19.25 2.09 -38.23
C THR A 470 -20.28 3.01 -37.55
N GLN A 471 -20.99 2.55 -36.51
CA GLN A 471 -21.91 3.40 -35.74
C GLN A 471 -21.18 4.20 -34.64
N ALA A 472 -20.17 3.62 -33.99
CA ALA A 472 -19.36 4.29 -32.98
C ALA A 472 -18.31 5.25 -33.59
N SER A 473 -17.88 4.98 -34.82
CA SER A 473 -16.82 5.72 -35.53
C SER A 473 -17.34 6.86 -36.43
N SER A 474 -18.57 7.36 -36.21
CA SER A 474 -19.23 8.34 -37.09
C SER A 474 -18.55 9.72 -37.18
N TYR A 475 -17.51 9.97 -36.39
CA TYR A 475 -16.77 11.24 -36.37
C TYR A 475 -15.70 11.38 -37.46
N PHE A 476 -15.46 10.35 -38.29
CA PHE A 476 -14.41 10.40 -39.32
C PHE A 476 -14.79 11.10 -40.62
N LEU A 477 -16.05 11.52 -40.83
CA LEU A 477 -16.42 12.34 -41.99
C LEU A 477 -16.33 13.83 -41.62
N ALA A 478 -15.16 14.42 -41.83
CA ALA A 478 -15.03 15.86 -41.83
C ALA A 478 -15.65 16.43 -43.12
N THR A 479 -16.41 17.53 -43.02
CA THR A 479 -17.08 18.18 -44.16
C THR A 479 -16.13 18.52 -45.32
N GLY A 480 -14.84 18.73 -45.03
CA GLY A 480 -13.81 18.98 -46.05
C GLY A 480 -13.38 17.76 -46.86
N GLU A 481 -13.77 16.54 -46.47
CA GLU A 481 -13.46 15.30 -47.20
C GLU A 481 -14.53 14.94 -48.24
N ILE A 482 -15.66 15.68 -48.26
CA ILE A 482 -16.74 15.51 -49.23
C ILE A 482 -16.43 16.35 -50.48
N LYS A 483 -15.78 15.72 -51.47
CA LYS A 483 -15.32 16.39 -52.71
C LYS A 483 -16.45 16.95 -53.59
N ASP A 484 -17.64 16.35 -53.57
CA ASP A 484 -18.81 16.81 -54.33
C ASP A 484 -20.08 16.73 -53.48
N VAL A 485 -20.31 17.81 -52.74
CA VAL A 485 -21.49 17.97 -51.89
C VAL A 485 -22.79 17.95 -52.72
N LYS A 486 -22.79 18.46 -53.95
CA LYS A 486 -23.99 18.49 -54.81
C LYS A 486 -24.33 17.10 -55.36
N GLY A 487 -23.33 16.34 -55.79
CA GLY A 487 -23.50 14.95 -56.21
C GLY A 487 -23.97 14.05 -55.07
N LEU A 488 -23.43 14.25 -53.85
CA LEU A 488 -23.89 13.57 -52.64
C LEU A 488 -25.36 13.89 -52.33
N LEU A 489 -25.73 15.17 -52.31
CA LEU A 489 -27.11 15.61 -52.06
C LEU A 489 -28.09 15.10 -53.12
N LYS A 490 -27.70 15.10 -54.39
CA LYS A 490 -28.52 14.56 -55.49
C LYS A 490 -28.73 13.05 -55.33
N THR A 491 -27.65 12.33 -55.00
CA THR A 491 -27.70 10.88 -54.76
C THR A 491 -28.55 10.55 -53.52
N LEU A 492 -28.46 11.34 -52.45
CA LEU A 492 -29.32 11.23 -51.25
C LEU A 492 -30.80 11.57 -51.53
N SER A 493 -31.07 12.43 -52.52
CA SER A 493 -32.44 12.79 -52.92
C SER A 493 -33.13 11.73 -53.78
N GLU A 494 -32.36 10.92 -54.51
CA GLU A 494 -32.87 9.98 -55.53
C GLU A 494 -32.93 8.51 -55.07
N ALA A 495 -32.55 8.17 -53.83
CA ALA A 495 -32.43 6.78 -53.39
C ALA A 495 -33.29 6.39 -52.17
N THR A 496 -33.61 5.10 -52.10
CA THR A 496 -34.64 4.52 -51.23
C THR A 496 -34.12 3.65 -50.07
N ASP A 497 -32.82 3.65 -49.79
CA ASP A 497 -32.21 2.77 -48.77
C ASP A 497 -32.43 3.26 -47.31
N PRO A 498 -32.74 2.37 -46.34
CA PRO A 498 -32.94 2.70 -44.93
C PRO A 498 -31.78 3.46 -44.26
N PHE A 499 -30.52 3.18 -44.62
CA PHE A 499 -29.34 3.87 -44.10
C PHE A 499 -29.36 5.37 -44.43
N ARG A 500 -30.04 5.76 -45.52
CA ARG A 500 -30.17 7.16 -45.95
C ARG A 500 -31.25 7.93 -45.19
N HIS A 501 -32.25 7.24 -44.64
CA HIS A 501 -33.26 7.87 -43.81
C HIS A 501 -32.66 8.33 -42.47
N ASP A 502 -31.75 7.54 -41.92
CA ASP A 502 -30.95 7.89 -40.73
C ASP A 502 -30.01 9.06 -41.02
N LEU A 503 -29.39 9.07 -42.21
CA LEU A 503 -28.50 10.16 -42.62
C LEU A 503 -29.25 11.48 -42.86
N LYS A 504 -30.46 11.46 -43.43
CA LYS A 504 -31.32 12.65 -43.59
C LYS A 504 -31.75 13.23 -42.25
N ALA A 505 -32.10 12.40 -41.27
CA ALA A 505 -32.54 12.83 -39.94
C ALA A 505 -31.45 13.55 -39.12
N ARG A 506 -30.19 13.40 -39.49
CA ARG A 506 -29.05 14.04 -38.82
C ARG A 506 -28.71 15.44 -39.37
N PHE A 507 -29.26 15.82 -40.53
CA PHE A 507 -29.03 17.12 -41.17
C PHE A 507 -30.28 18.02 -41.25
N SER A 508 -31.43 17.52 -40.79
CA SER A 508 -32.61 18.30 -40.40
C SER A 508 -32.52 18.68 -38.93
#